data_AF-A0A524QGW9-F1
#
_entry.id   AF-A0A524QGW9-F1
#
_cell.length_a   1.000
_cell.length_b   1.000
_cell.length_c   1.000
_cell.angle_alpha   90.00
_cell.angle_beta   90.00
_cell.angle_gamma   90.00
#
_symmetry.space_group_name_H-M   'P 1'
#
loop_
_entity.id
_entity.type
_entity.pdbx_description
1 polymer ?
#
loop_
_entity_poly.entity_id
_entity_poly.type
_entity_poly.pdbx_seq_one_letter_code
_entity_poly.pdbx_strand_id
1 'polypeptide(L)'
;MNILQFIKWAMIDQYVFGIDEPAPAPDPVPDPAPDPAPDPAPDPAPPKDPVPDPVPDPVPDPVPPKDPDSWSTRRAEIAGENKAMLNDMSRYESFDKWVESSWSAKQTIRKGEVSTGLPTDASEEQMAEYREANGIPDTPDAYKFDGLNMSETDTRVMGAVAQVAHQYNIPNEALSAIAEAHLVERDQIIAELNQQDGLDKSTCEGLLKGHWKGDSEVNMSAVESMLAGLSTEVYEDVMSARTGSGKALFNSPEFL
;
A
#
# COMPACT_ATOMS: atom_id res chain seq x y z
N MET A 1 9.68 4.39 0.86
CA MET A 1 8.21 4.32 0.73
C MET A 1 7.91 3.85 -0.68
N ASN A 2 7.23 2.70 -0.87
CA ASN A 2 6.90 2.23 -2.23
C ASN A 2 5.63 2.95 -2.74
N ILE A 3 5.42 2.96 -4.06
CA ILE A 3 4.28 3.65 -4.70
C ILE A 3 2.92 3.15 -4.17
N LEU A 4 2.82 1.86 -3.85
CA LEU A 4 1.60 1.27 -3.28
C LEU A 4 1.30 1.77 -1.85
N GLN A 5 2.34 2.06 -1.05
CA GLN A 5 2.22 2.65 0.29
C GLN A 5 1.86 4.14 0.20
N PHE A 6 2.32 4.85 -0.85
CA PHE A 6 1.94 6.23 -1.11
C PHE A 6 0.47 6.34 -1.56
N ILE A 7 0.00 5.42 -2.41
CA ILE A 7 -1.42 5.38 -2.84
C ILE A 7 -2.34 5.02 -1.68
N LYS A 8 -1.96 4.05 -0.82
CA LYS A 8 -2.70 3.74 0.41
C LYS A 8 -2.79 4.94 1.36
N TRP A 9 -1.72 5.71 1.49
CA TRP A 9 -1.71 6.92 2.33
C TRP A 9 -2.57 8.04 1.74
N ALA A 10 -2.49 8.28 0.42
CA ALA A 10 -3.23 9.34 -0.26
C ALA A 10 -4.75 9.09 -0.37
N MET A 11 -5.19 7.83 -0.45
CA MET A 11 -6.63 7.50 -0.54
C MET A 11 -7.36 7.56 0.81
N ILE A 12 -6.65 7.42 1.94
CA ILE A 12 -7.25 7.52 3.28
C ILE A 12 -7.57 8.98 3.65
N ASP A 13 -6.78 9.94 3.20
CA ASP A 13 -6.98 11.37 3.51
C ASP A 13 -8.10 12.05 2.69
N GLN A 14 -8.56 11.45 1.59
CA GLN A 14 -9.57 12.06 0.73
C GLN A 14 -11.03 11.69 1.09
N TYR A 15 -11.26 10.77 2.04
CA TYR A 15 -12.61 10.32 2.43
C TYR A 15 -13.11 10.90 3.78
N VAL A 16 -12.41 11.85 4.40
CA VAL A 16 -12.81 12.47 5.67
C VAL A 16 -12.71 14.00 5.64
N PHE A 17 -13.37 14.67 4.69
CA PHE A 17 -13.55 16.13 4.75
C PHE A 17 -14.99 16.52 4.41
N GLY A 18 -15.80 16.60 5.47
CA GLY A 18 -17.21 16.98 5.40
C GLY A 18 -17.88 17.14 6.78
N ILE A 19 -17.16 17.65 7.78
CA ILE A 19 -17.76 18.20 9.01
C ILE A 19 -16.86 19.34 9.51
N ASP A 20 -17.42 20.55 9.48
CA ASP A 20 -16.83 21.80 9.95
C ASP A 20 -17.02 21.89 11.47
N GLU A 21 -16.23 21.09 12.20
CA GLU A 21 -16.13 21.17 13.66
C GLU A 21 -14.67 21.56 14.00
N PRO A 22 -14.43 22.61 14.80
CA PRO A 22 -13.07 23.00 15.16
C PRO A 22 -12.45 21.85 15.96
N ALA A 23 -11.40 21.24 15.39
CA ALA A 23 -10.65 20.17 16.04
C ALA A 23 -10.26 20.60 17.47
N PRO A 24 -10.50 19.77 18.50
CA PRO A 24 -9.97 20.03 19.83
C PRO A 24 -8.45 20.13 19.73
N ALA A 25 -7.89 21.15 20.39
CA ALA A 25 -6.45 21.34 20.46
C ALA A 25 -5.78 20.03 20.91
N PRO A 26 -4.64 19.63 20.28
CA PRO A 26 -3.96 18.41 20.67
C PRO A 26 -3.60 18.48 22.16
N ASP A 27 -4.02 17.47 22.92
CA ASP A 27 -3.63 17.32 24.31
C ASP A 27 -2.09 17.32 24.40
N PRO A 28 -1.51 18.00 25.41
CA PRO A 28 -0.08 17.97 25.63
C PRO A 28 0.36 16.51 25.83
N VAL A 29 1.27 16.06 24.96
CA VAL A 29 1.89 14.74 25.06
C VAL A 29 2.49 14.60 26.46
N PRO A 30 2.16 13.54 27.22
CA PRO A 30 2.77 13.32 28.53
C PRO A 30 4.28 13.29 28.40
N ASP A 31 4.95 14.05 29.26
CA ASP A 31 6.42 14.06 29.40
C ASP A 31 6.89 12.60 29.57
N PRO A 32 7.88 12.12 28.79
CA PRO A 32 8.36 10.75 28.94
C PRO A 32 8.78 10.50 30.38
N ALA A 33 8.21 9.45 30.96
CA ALA A 33 8.53 9.02 32.31
C ALA A 33 10.06 8.80 32.44
N PRO A 34 10.67 9.15 33.60
CA PRO A 34 12.07 8.88 33.83
C PRO A 34 12.36 7.38 33.65
N ASP A 35 13.41 7.09 32.91
CA ASP A 35 13.93 5.75 32.67
C ASP A 35 14.08 5.02 34.02
N PRO A 36 13.58 3.78 34.19
CA PRO A 36 13.75 3.05 35.43
C PRO A 36 15.24 2.93 35.77
N ALA A 37 15.57 3.23 37.02
CA ALA A 37 16.94 3.13 37.52
C ALA A 37 17.49 1.72 37.25
N PRO A 38 18.78 1.60 36.85
CA PRO A 38 19.39 0.30 36.59
C PRO A 38 19.26 -0.61 37.82
N ASP A 39 18.86 -1.85 37.58
CA ASP A 39 18.80 -2.90 38.59
C ASP A 39 20.19 -3.06 39.27
N PRO A 40 20.28 -3.27 40.60
CA PRO A 40 21.56 -3.45 41.25
C PRO A 40 22.31 -4.64 40.66
N ALA A 41 23.59 -4.43 40.36
CA ALA A 41 24.47 -5.45 39.82
C ALA A 41 24.46 -6.73 40.70
N PRO A 42 24.50 -7.93 40.09
CA PRO A 42 24.62 -9.17 40.85
C PRO A 42 25.92 -9.19 41.67
N ASP A 43 25.81 -9.72 42.89
CA ASP A 43 26.92 -9.92 43.83
C ASP A 43 28.07 -10.70 43.16
N PRO A 44 29.36 -10.35 43.37
CA PRO A 44 30.47 -11.00 42.70
C PRO A 44 30.57 -12.48 43.10
N ALA A 45 30.62 -13.35 42.10
CA ALA A 45 30.96 -14.75 42.30
C ALA A 45 32.38 -14.89 42.91
N PRO A 46 32.62 -15.92 43.75
CA PRO A 46 33.90 -16.12 44.42
C PRO A 46 35.07 -16.27 43.43
N PRO A 47 36.29 -15.90 43.83
CA PRO A 47 37.44 -15.86 42.94
C PRO A 47 37.72 -17.25 42.39
N LYS A 48 37.73 -17.37 41.07
CA LYS A 48 38.26 -18.55 40.38
C LYS A 48 39.79 -18.50 40.46
N ASP A 49 40.36 -19.67 40.70
CA ASP A 49 41.81 -19.92 40.74
C ASP A 49 42.55 -19.26 39.56
N PRO A 50 43.84 -18.89 39.73
CA PRO A 50 44.62 -18.23 38.69
C PRO A 50 44.71 -19.12 37.46
N VAL A 51 44.06 -18.67 36.38
CA VAL A 51 44.24 -19.20 35.03
C VAL A 51 45.63 -18.72 34.56
N PRO A 52 46.46 -19.60 33.96
CA PRO A 52 47.78 -19.24 33.45
C PRO A 52 47.72 -18.03 32.51
N ASP A 53 48.78 -17.22 32.52
CA ASP A 53 48.92 -16.01 31.71
C ASP A 53 48.38 -16.20 30.29
N PRO A 54 47.60 -15.24 29.75
CA PRO A 54 47.13 -15.30 28.38
C PRO A 54 48.34 -15.37 27.46
N VAL A 55 48.38 -16.42 26.64
CA VAL A 55 49.20 -16.45 25.43
C VAL A 55 48.87 -15.17 24.67
N PRO A 56 49.87 -14.36 24.27
CA PRO A 56 49.63 -13.15 23.50
C PRO A 56 48.68 -13.43 22.33
N ASP A 57 47.72 -12.54 22.11
CA ASP A 57 46.85 -12.58 20.93
C ASP A 57 47.69 -12.86 19.68
N PRO A 58 47.21 -13.70 18.75
CA PRO A 58 47.87 -13.82 17.46
C PRO A 58 48.01 -12.42 16.88
N VAL A 59 49.27 -11.99 16.74
CA VAL A 59 49.64 -10.81 15.96
C VAL A 59 48.82 -10.89 14.66
N PRO A 60 48.13 -9.80 14.24
CA PRO A 60 47.47 -9.78 12.94
C PRO A 60 48.43 -10.36 11.92
N ASP A 61 47.99 -11.38 11.17
CA ASP A 61 48.84 -12.00 10.15
C ASP A 61 49.49 -10.86 9.36
N PRO A 62 50.84 -10.87 9.22
CA PRO A 62 51.51 -9.81 8.50
C PRO A 62 50.82 -9.66 7.16
N VAL A 63 50.36 -8.44 6.85
CA VAL A 63 49.86 -8.11 5.50
C VAL A 63 50.89 -8.72 4.55
N PRO A 64 50.53 -9.74 3.76
CA PRO A 64 51.48 -10.37 2.88
C PRO A 64 52.14 -9.25 2.07
N PRO A 65 53.47 -9.29 1.85
CA PRO A 65 54.12 -8.28 1.02
C PRO A 65 53.25 -8.11 -0.22
N LYS A 66 52.85 -6.86 -0.53
CA LYS A 66 51.96 -6.57 -1.66
C LYS A 66 52.55 -7.24 -2.87
N ASP A 67 52.03 -8.40 -3.21
CA ASP A 67 52.38 -9.05 -4.43
C ASP A 67 51.82 -8.10 -5.50
N PRO A 68 52.69 -7.47 -6.31
CA PRO A 68 52.24 -6.55 -7.34
C PRO A 68 51.26 -7.22 -8.30
N ASP A 69 51.30 -8.56 -8.41
CA ASP A 69 50.39 -9.33 -9.25
C ASP A 69 49.14 -9.84 -8.52
N SER A 70 48.99 -9.59 -7.21
CA SER A 70 47.79 -9.99 -6.47
C SER A 70 46.55 -9.24 -6.95
N TRP A 71 45.42 -9.94 -6.92
CA TRP A 71 44.12 -9.34 -7.29
C TRP A 71 43.78 -8.11 -6.44
N SER A 72 44.20 -8.07 -5.16
CA SER A 72 43.96 -6.93 -4.27
C SER A 72 44.74 -5.68 -4.66
N THR A 73 46.00 -5.82 -5.07
CA THR A 73 46.79 -4.70 -5.61
C THR A 73 46.19 -4.25 -6.94
N ARG A 74 45.93 -5.19 -7.86
CA ARG A 74 45.44 -4.89 -9.21
C ARG A 74 44.08 -4.18 -9.23
N ARG A 75 43.13 -4.58 -8.39
CA ARG A 75 41.82 -3.89 -8.31
C ARG A 75 41.93 -2.48 -7.73
N ALA A 76 42.85 -2.25 -6.77
CA ALA A 76 43.11 -0.93 -6.22
C ALA A 76 43.70 0.01 -7.28
N GLU A 77 44.61 -0.49 -8.11
CA GLU A 77 45.18 0.26 -9.24
C GLU A 77 44.14 0.59 -10.32
N ILE A 78 43.31 -0.41 -10.71
CA ILE A 78 42.26 -0.21 -11.73
C ILE A 78 41.21 0.80 -11.23
N ALA A 79 40.78 0.70 -9.97
CA ALA A 79 39.75 1.57 -9.43
C ALA A 79 40.27 3.00 -9.15
N GLY A 80 41.56 3.16 -8.85
CA GLY A 80 42.15 4.44 -8.48
C GLY A 80 41.40 5.08 -7.31
N GLU A 81 40.93 6.32 -7.49
CA GLU A 81 40.16 7.04 -6.47
C GLU A 81 38.67 6.65 -6.43
N ASN A 82 38.18 5.85 -7.39
CA ASN A 82 36.78 5.44 -7.47
C ASN A 82 36.46 4.34 -6.45
N LYS A 83 36.10 4.76 -5.23
CA LYS A 83 35.73 3.85 -4.13
C LYS A 83 34.57 2.92 -4.46
N ALA A 84 33.61 3.36 -5.28
CA ALA A 84 32.48 2.52 -5.68
C ALA A 84 32.94 1.37 -6.58
N MET A 85 33.79 1.66 -7.57
CA MET A 85 34.40 0.65 -8.44
C MET A 85 35.30 -0.30 -7.64
N LEU A 86 36.08 0.22 -6.69
CA LEU A 86 36.92 -0.62 -5.82
C LEU A 86 36.07 -1.59 -4.98
N ASN A 87 34.97 -1.09 -4.39
CA ASN A 87 34.05 -1.90 -3.61
C ASN A 87 33.37 -2.97 -4.47
N ASP A 88 32.93 -2.60 -5.67
CA ASP A 88 32.33 -3.53 -6.63
C ASP A 88 33.31 -4.64 -7.04
N MET A 89 34.53 -4.27 -7.46
CA MET A 89 35.58 -5.22 -7.83
C MET A 89 36.01 -6.12 -6.67
N SER A 90 35.88 -5.66 -5.41
CA SER A 90 36.21 -6.45 -4.23
C SER A 90 35.28 -7.66 -4.02
N ARG A 91 34.12 -7.68 -4.69
CA ARG A 91 33.15 -8.79 -4.64
C ARG A 91 33.59 -10.01 -5.46
N TYR A 92 34.57 -9.86 -6.32
CA TYR A 92 35.06 -10.92 -7.20
C TYR A 92 36.31 -11.58 -6.62
N GLU A 93 36.41 -12.90 -6.74
CA GLU A 93 37.54 -13.69 -6.22
C GLU A 93 38.86 -13.43 -6.98
N SER A 94 38.78 -13.07 -8.26
CA SER A 94 39.93 -12.86 -9.13
C SER A 94 39.64 -11.86 -10.26
N PHE A 95 40.71 -11.42 -10.95
CA PHE A 95 40.60 -10.59 -12.16
C PHE A 95 39.77 -11.28 -13.26
N ASP A 96 39.99 -12.58 -13.49
CA ASP A 96 39.27 -13.34 -14.52
C ASP A 96 37.78 -13.40 -14.22
N LYS A 97 37.38 -13.58 -12.96
CA LYS A 97 35.97 -13.60 -12.56
C LYS A 97 35.28 -12.25 -12.76
N TRP A 98 35.99 -11.16 -12.50
CA TRP A 98 35.48 -9.81 -12.78
C TRP A 98 35.30 -9.57 -14.30
N VAL A 99 36.26 -10.01 -15.12
CA VAL A 99 36.17 -9.91 -16.58
C VAL A 99 35.06 -10.78 -17.15
N GLU A 100 34.92 -12.02 -16.68
CA GLU A 100 33.82 -12.93 -17.06
C GLU A 100 32.46 -12.33 -16.73
N SER A 101 32.30 -11.77 -15.52
CA SER A 101 31.06 -11.10 -15.10
C SER A 101 30.75 -9.89 -15.99
N SER A 102 31.76 -9.06 -16.28
CA SER A 102 31.61 -7.90 -17.16
C SER A 102 31.25 -8.29 -18.59
N TRP A 103 31.82 -9.39 -19.10
CA TRP A 103 31.49 -9.93 -20.42
C TRP A 103 30.08 -10.52 -20.45
N SER A 104 29.71 -11.29 -19.42
CA SER A 104 28.36 -11.84 -19.27
C SER A 104 27.31 -10.74 -19.25
N ALA A 105 27.52 -9.68 -18.45
CA ALA A 105 26.63 -8.51 -18.40
C ALA A 105 26.46 -7.87 -19.79
N LYS A 106 27.55 -7.70 -20.55
CA LYS A 106 27.49 -7.20 -21.94
C LYS A 106 26.72 -8.15 -22.86
N GLN A 107 26.84 -9.46 -22.69
CA GLN A 107 26.08 -10.44 -23.47
C GLN A 107 24.59 -10.38 -23.15
N THR A 108 24.22 -10.30 -21.88
CA THR A 108 22.83 -10.12 -21.43
C THR A 108 22.22 -8.84 -22.01
N ILE A 109 22.95 -7.72 -22.00
CA ILE A 109 22.52 -6.47 -22.65
C ILE A 109 22.37 -6.65 -24.17
N ARG A 110 23.36 -7.26 -24.83
CA ARG A 110 23.31 -7.52 -26.29
C ARG A 110 22.18 -8.44 -26.71
N LYS A 111 21.79 -9.38 -25.85
CA LYS A 111 20.64 -10.28 -26.05
C LYS A 111 19.30 -9.62 -25.73
N GLY A 112 19.30 -8.38 -25.24
CA GLY A 112 18.07 -7.68 -24.83
C GLY A 112 17.45 -8.22 -23.53
N GLU A 113 18.18 -9.05 -22.78
CA GLU A 113 17.70 -9.66 -21.52
C GLU A 113 17.67 -8.63 -20.36
N VAL A 114 18.32 -7.47 -20.52
CA VAL A 114 18.17 -6.32 -19.62
C VAL A 114 17.44 -5.20 -20.37
N SER A 115 16.17 -4.96 -20.02
CA SER A 115 15.48 -3.73 -20.42
C SER A 115 15.99 -2.58 -19.56
N THR A 116 16.55 -1.55 -20.20
CA THR A 116 16.93 -0.29 -19.54
C THR A 116 15.74 0.65 -19.34
N GLY A 117 14.51 0.19 -19.63
CA GLY A 117 13.33 1.04 -19.73
C GLY A 117 13.35 1.93 -20.98
N LEU A 118 12.39 2.85 -21.04
CA LEU A 118 12.27 3.85 -22.09
C LEU A 118 13.35 4.94 -21.94
N PRO A 119 14.08 5.31 -23.01
CA PRO A 119 14.90 6.52 -23.03
C PRO A 119 14.04 7.76 -22.71
N THR A 120 14.64 8.78 -22.07
CA THR A 120 13.95 10.03 -21.73
C THR A 120 13.47 10.82 -22.94
N ASP A 121 14.06 10.57 -24.11
CA ASP A 121 13.80 11.19 -25.41
C ASP A 121 13.43 10.15 -26.47
N ALA A 122 12.80 9.04 -26.04
CA ALA A 122 12.43 7.96 -26.94
C ALA A 122 11.56 8.48 -28.11
N SER A 123 11.88 7.99 -29.30
CA SER A 123 11.04 8.19 -30.48
C SER A 123 9.66 7.54 -30.31
N GLU A 124 8.70 7.95 -31.14
CA GLU A 124 7.36 7.35 -31.16
C GLU A 124 7.42 5.85 -31.47
N GLU A 125 8.33 5.42 -32.34
CA GLU A 125 8.55 4.01 -32.70
C GLU A 125 9.07 3.21 -31.50
N GLN A 126 10.05 3.74 -30.75
CA GLN A 126 10.56 3.10 -29.54
C GLN A 126 9.51 3.04 -28.41
N MET A 127 8.66 4.06 -28.30
CA MET A 127 7.52 4.05 -27.37
C MET A 127 6.51 2.96 -27.75
N ALA A 128 6.18 2.84 -29.04
CA ALA A 128 5.25 1.84 -29.52
C ALA A 128 5.78 0.41 -29.28
N GLU A 129 7.03 0.13 -29.67
CA GLU A 129 7.68 -1.16 -29.43
C GLU A 129 7.74 -1.52 -27.94
N TYR A 130 8.07 -0.54 -27.09
CA TYR A 130 8.07 -0.76 -25.64
C TYR A 130 6.66 -1.10 -25.14
N ARG A 131 5.65 -0.36 -25.58
CA ARG A 131 4.26 -0.57 -25.14
C ARG A 131 3.76 -1.95 -25.54
N GLU A 132 3.98 -2.33 -26.79
CA GLU A 132 3.65 -3.66 -27.30
C GLU A 132 4.35 -4.75 -26.49
N ALA A 133 5.67 -4.63 -26.28
CA ALA A 133 6.46 -5.62 -25.55
C ALA A 133 6.07 -5.78 -24.07
N ASN A 134 5.44 -4.76 -23.47
CA ASN A 134 5.07 -4.73 -22.06
C ASN A 134 3.54 -4.84 -21.84
N GLY A 135 2.76 -5.15 -22.88
CA GLY A 135 1.31 -5.32 -22.75
C GLY A 135 0.57 -4.02 -22.41
N ILE A 136 1.11 -2.88 -22.84
CA ILE A 136 0.50 -1.56 -22.69
C ILE A 136 -0.24 -1.25 -24.00
N PRO A 137 -1.53 -0.87 -23.95
CA PRO A 137 -2.26 -0.50 -25.15
C PRO A 137 -1.67 0.72 -25.86
N ASP A 138 -1.74 0.74 -27.20
CA ASP A 138 -1.21 1.85 -28.02
C ASP A 138 -1.88 3.19 -27.71
N THR A 139 -3.15 3.16 -27.30
CA THR A 139 -3.94 4.33 -26.96
C THR A 139 -4.70 4.14 -25.64
N PRO A 140 -5.04 5.22 -24.93
CA PRO A 140 -5.84 5.15 -23.70
C PRO A 140 -7.19 4.45 -23.84
N ASP A 141 -7.84 4.57 -25.01
CA ASP A 141 -9.16 3.98 -25.25
C ASP A 141 -9.10 2.47 -25.51
N ALA A 142 -7.90 1.93 -25.73
CA ALA A 142 -7.68 0.51 -26.00
C ALA A 142 -7.48 -0.34 -24.73
N TYR A 143 -7.52 0.27 -23.53
CA TYR A 143 -7.52 -0.49 -22.28
C TYR A 143 -8.80 -1.31 -22.14
N LYS A 144 -8.65 -2.56 -21.69
CA LYS A 144 -9.72 -3.54 -21.55
C LYS A 144 -9.85 -4.02 -20.12
N PHE A 145 -11.09 -4.13 -19.68
CA PHE A 145 -11.50 -4.58 -18.35
C PHE A 145 -12.39 -5.83 -18.48
N ASP A 146 -11.93 -6.78 -19.28
CA ASP A 146 -12.70 -7.99 -19.60
C ASP A 146 -12.94 -8.82 -18.32
N GLY A 147 -14.18 -9.29 -18.15
CA GLY A 147 -14.57 -10.11 -17.00
C GLY A 147 -14.92 -9.34 -15.73
N LEU A 148 -14.82 -8.00 -15.72
CA LEU A 148 -15.23 -7.18 -14.58
C LEU A 148 -16.69 -6.75 -14.69
N ASN A 149 -17.42 -6.84 -13.58
CA ASN A 149 -18.80 -6.34 -13.50
C ASN A 149 -18.82 -4.83 -13.23
N MET A 150 -18.71 -4.05 -14.31
CA MET A 150 -18.64 -2.59 -14.25
C MET A 150 -19.99 -1.95 -14.61
N SER A 151 -20.42 -1.00 -13.79
CA SER A 151 -21.52 -0.09 -14.13
C SER A 151 -21.08 0.95 -15.18
N GLU A 152 -22.05 1.71 -15.70
CA GLU A 152 -21.76 2.84 -16.58
C GLU A 152 -20.89 3.89 -15.88
N THR A 153 -21.14 4.13 -14.59
CA THR A 153 -20.33 5.03 -13.76
C THR A 153 -18.90 4.51 -13.63
N ASP A 154 -18.72 3.23 -13.34
CA ASP A 154 -17.39 2.63 -13.23
C ASP A 154 -16.63 2.74 -14.55
N THR A 155 -17.32 2.51 -15.67
CA THR A 155 -16.75 2.61 -17.02
C THR A 155 -16.26 4.02 -17.31
N ARG A 156 -17.07 5.03 -16.95
CA ARG A 156 -16.71 6.45 -17.10
C ARG A 156 -15.50 6.82 -16.25
N VAL A 157 -15.46 6.37 -14.99
CA VAL A 157 -14.33 6.61 -14.09
C VAL A 157 -13.07 5.95 -14.63
N MET A 158 -13.15 4.68 -15.02
CA MET A 158 -11.98 3.95 -15.53
C MET A 158 -11.49 4.49 -16.87
N GLY A 159 -12.35 5.09 -17.70
CA GLY A 159 -11.92 5.82 -18.89
C GLY A 159 -10.98 6.98 -18.57
N ALA A 160 -11.28 7.77 -17.53
CA ALA A 160 -10.38 8.83 -17.07
C ALA A 160 -9.08 8.27 -16.45
N VAL A 161 -9.18 7.17 -15.70
CA VAL A 161 -8.00 6.49 -15.14
C VAL A 161 -7.11 5.92 -16.26
N ALA A 162 -7.69 5.38 -17.34
CA ALA A 162 -6.94 4.84 -18.47
C ALA A 162 -6.08 5.90 -19.18
N GLN A 163 -6.54 7.16 -19.25
CA GLN A 163 -5.73 8.27 -19.77
C GLN A 163 -4.46 8.49 -18.95
N VAL A 164 -4.60 8.50 -17.63
CA VAL A 164 -3.44 8.65 -16.73
C VAL A 164 -2.56 7.40 -16.79
N ALA A 165 -3.15 6.22 -16.78
CA ALA A 165 -2.43 4.95 -16.87
C ALA A 165 -1.56 4.88 -18.14
N HIS A 166 -2.08 5.33 -19.28
CA HIS A 166 -1.33 5.38 -20.54
C HIS A 166 -0.13 6.33 -20.48
N GLN A 167 -0.31 7.52 -19.88
CA GLN A 167 0.78 8.49 -19.70
C GLN A 167 1.95 7.91 -18.91
N TYR A 168 1.65 7.03 -17.94
CA TYR A 168 2.66 6.38 -17.10
C TYR A 168 3.03 4.96 -17.59
N ASN A 169 2.61 4.58 -18.79
CA ASN A 169 2.93 3.28 -19.40
C ASN A 169 2.53 2.10 -18.49
N ILE A 170 1.38 2.18 -17.84
CA ILE A 170 0.85 1.10 -17.00
C ILE A 170 0.32 -0.02 -17.90
N PRO A 171 0.76 -1.28 -17.73
CA PRO A 171 0.25 -2.41 -18.51
C PRO A 171 -1.26 -2.63 -18.32
N ASN A 172 -1.94 -3.15 -19.35
CA ASN A 172 -3.38 -3.40 -19.28
C ASN A 172 -3.75 -4.34 -18.13
N GLU A 173 -2.98 -5.42 -17.95
CA GLU A 173 -3.17 -6.39 -16.88
C GLU A 173 -3.13 -5.73 -15.49
N ALA A 174 -2.14 -4.87 -15.26
CA ALA A 174 -1.99 -4.17 -13.99
C ALA A 174 -3.18 -3.22 -13.73
N LEU A 175 -3.62 -2.48 -14.75
CA LEU A 175 -4.77 -1.60 -14.60
C LEU A 175 -6.07 -2.39 -14.38
N SER A 176 -6.25 -3.52 -15.07
CA SER A 176 -7.40 -4.40 -14.88
C SER A 176 -7.44 -4.99 -13.47
N ALA A 177 -6.31 -5.41 -12.92
CA ALA A 177 -6.24 -5.90 -11.54
C ALA A 177 -6.57 -4.81 -10.50
N ILE A 178 -6.14 -3.56 -10.75
CA ILE A 178 -6.51 -2.42 -9.89
C ILE A 178 -8.02 -2.18 -9.95
N ALA A 179 -8.62 -2.22 -11.15
CA ALA A 179 -10.06 -2.07 -11.32
C ALA A 179 -10.84 -3.17 -10.61
N GLU A 180 -10.39 -4.43 -10.72
CA GLU A 180 -10.98 -5.56 -10.00
C GLU A 180 -10.96 -5.36 -8.49
N ALA A 181 -9.80 -5.01 -7.93
CA ALA A 181 -9.66 -4.76 -6.50
C ALA A 181 -10.59 -3.64 -6.02
N HIS A 182 -10.74 -2.56 -6.80
CA HIS A 182 -11.66 -1.47 -6.48
C HIS A 182 -13.12 -1.93 -6.43
N LEU A 183 -13.55 -2.76 -7.39
CA LEU A 183 -14.91 -3.28 -7.44
C LEU A 183 -15.18 -4.24 -6.27
N VAL A 184 -14.21 -5.08 -5.92
CA VAL A 184 -14.30 -5.98 -4.75
C VAL A 184 -14.48 -5.17 -3.46
N GLU A 185 -13.68 -4.14 -3.24
CA GLU A 185 -13.78 -3.28 -2.05
C GLU A 185 -15.11 -2.53 -2.02
N ARG A 186 -15.59 -2.03 -3.15
CA ARG A 186 -16.92 -1.41 -3.24
C ARG A 186 -18.02 -2.37 -2.79
N ASP A 187 -17.99 -3.60 -3.28
CA ASP A 187 -18.99 -4.61 -2.93
C ASP A 187 -18.90 -5.00 -1.45
N GLN A 188 -17.70 -5.00 -0.87
CA GLN A 188 -17.49 -5.17 0.58
C GLN A 188 -18.08 -4.00 1.38
N ILE A 189 -17.83 -2.75 0.98
CA ILE A 189 -18.41 -1.56 1.63
C ILE A 189 -19.94 -1.62 1.61
N ILE A 190 -20.54 -2.04 0.49
CA ILE A 190 -22.00 -2.21 0.39
C ILE A 190 -22.48 -3.32 1.33
N ALA A 191 -21.76 -4.44 1.41
CA ALA A 191 -22.11 -5.54 2.30
C ALA A 191 -22.03 -5.13 3.78
N GLU A 192 -20.98 -4.41 4.18
CA GLU A 192 -20.80 -3.87 5.53
C GLU A 192 -21.90 -2.87 5.88
N LEU A 193 -22.26 -1.99 4.94
CA LEU A 193 -23.34 -1.03 5.12
C LEU A 193 -24.70 -1.73 5.28
N ASN A 194 -24.99 -2.77 4.50
CA ASN A 194 -26.20 -3.57 4.68
C ASN A 194 -26.23 -4.31 6.03
N GLN A 195 -25.07 -4.83 6.48
CA GLN A 195 -24.95 -5.45 7.79
C GLN A 195 -25.21 -4.43 8.90
N GLN A 196 -24.62 -3.24 8.79
CA GLN A 196 -24.80 -2.16 9.75
C GLN A 196 -26.25 -1.69 9.79
N ASP A 197 -26.92 -1.56 8.64
CA ASP A 197 -28.35 -1.22 8.58
C ASP A 197 -29.21 -2.25 9.33
N GLY A 198 -28.86 -3.55 9.30
CA GLY A 198 -29.54 -4.58 10.07
C GLY A 198 -29.36 -4.42 11.59
N LEU A 199 -28.16 -4.07 12.04
CA LEU A 199 -27.87 -3.79 13.45
C LEU A 199 -28.58 -2.53 13.93
N ASP A 200 -28.56 -1.49 13.10
CA ASP A 200 -29.19 -0.21 13.37
C ASP A 200 -30.71 -0.34 13.46
N LYS A 201 -31.32 -1.11 12.56
CA LYS A 201 -32.74 -1.47 12.63
C LYS A 201 -33.08 -2.16 13.95
N SER A 202 -32.33 -3.20 14.31
CA SER A 202 -32.56 -3.95 15.55
C SER A 202 -32.43 -3.06 16.79
N THR A 203 -31.47 -2.14 16.78
CA THR A 203 -31.26 -1.16 17.85
C THR A 203 -32.42 -0.17 17.92
N CYS A 204 -32.86 0.35 16.77
CA CYS A 204 -34.00 1.26 16.65
C CYS A 204 -35.27 0.62 17.20
N GLU A 205 -35.60 -0.60 16.78
CA GLU A 205 -36.77 -1.33 17.27
C GLU A 205 -36.73 -1.54 18.79
N GLY A 206 -35.54 -1.82 19.36
CA GLY A 206 -35.36 -1.93 20.81
C GLY A 206 -35.64 -0.62 21.56
N LEU A 207 -35.13 0.50 21.05
CA LEU A 207 -35.35 1.83 21.62
C LEU A 207 -36.81 2.25 21.52
N LEU A 208 -37.44 2.08 20.35
CA LEU A 208 -38.85 2.40 20.13
C LEU A 208 -39.75 1.57 21.04
N LYS A 209 -39.49 0.27 21.21
CA LYS A 209 -40.23 -0.57 22.17
C LYS A 209 -40.12 -0.06 23.60
N GLY A 210 -38.95 0.43 24.00
CA GLY A 210 -38.74 1.06 25.31
C GLY A 210 -39.54 2.35 25.48
N HIS A 211 -39.57 3.20 24.44
CA HIS A 211 -40.24 4.51 24.47
C HIS A 211 -41.77 4.40 24.36
N TRP A 212 -42.26 3.62 23.39
CA TRP A 212 -43.69 3.41 23.13
C TRP A 212 -44.34 2.39 24.06
N LYS A 213 -43.55 1.59 24.78
CA LYS A 213 -44.03 0.60 25.75
C LYS A 213 -45.08 -0.33 25.09
N GLY A 214 -46.29 -0.39 25.65
CA GLY A 214 -47.37 -1.25 25.17
C GLY A 214 -47.95 -0.85 23.81
N ASP A 215 -47.70 0.37 23.33
CA ASP A 215 -48.29 0.89 22.09
C ASP A 215 -47.44 0.60 20.84
N SER A 216 -46.34 -0.13 21.00
CA SER A 216 -45.34 -0.34 19.94
C SER A 216 -45.92 -0.93 18.65
N GLU A 217 -46.80 -1.94 18.76
CA GLU A 217 -47.44 -2.57 17.60
C GLU A 217 -48.41 -1.62 16.89
N VAL A 218 -49.14 -0.80 17.66
CA VAL A 218 -50.09 0.17 17.13
C VAL A 218 -49.36 1.27 16.36
N ASN A 219 -48.27 1.80 16.93
CA ASN A 219 -47.47 2.84 16.30
C ASN A 219 -46.77 2.33 15.03
N MET A 220 -46.19 1.12 15.06
CA MET A 220 -45.60 0.52 13.85
C MET A 220 -46.65 0.28 12.77
N SER A 221 -47.84 -0.21 13.12
CA SER A 221 -48.93 -0.40 12.15
C SER A 221 -49.36 0.93 11.51
N ALA A 222 -49.33 2.03 12.26
CA ALA A 222 -49.63 3.36 11.74
C ALA A 222 -48.55 3.85 10.76
N VAL A 223 -47.27 3.62 11.05
CA VAL A 223 -46.14 3.92 10.15
C VAL A 223 -46.25 3.10 8.86
N GLU A 224 -46.50 1.79 8.96
CA GLU A 224 -46.69 0.91 7.80
C GLU A 224 -47.88 1.35 6.96
N SER A 225 -48.99 1.76 7.59
CA SER A 225 -50.18 2.26 6.89
C SER A 225 -49.89 3.58 6.15
N MET A 226 -49.07 4.45 6.73
CA MET A 226 -48.62 5.68 6.07
C MET A 226 -47.75 5.37 4.86
N LEU A 227 -46.81 4.44 4.99
CA LEU A 227 -45.93 4.00 3.89
C LEU A 227 -46.71 3.32 2.76
N ALA A 228 -47.72 2.50 3.09
CA ALA A 228 -48.57 1.85 2.10
C ALA A 228 -49.41 2.83 1.25
N GLY A 229 -49.56 4.08 1.71
CA GLY A 229 -50.21 5.15 0.96
C GLY A 229 -49.32 5.81 -0.10
N LEU A 230 -48.02 5.53 -0.11
CA LEU A 230 -47.08 6.11 -1.07
C LEU A 230 -47.14 5.39 -2.42
N SER A 231 -46.77 6.09 -3.50
CA SER A 231 -46.47 5.42 -4.77
C SER A 231 -45.22 4.57 -4.62
N THR A 232 -45.04 3.56 -5.48
CA THR A 232 -43.86 2.67 -5.45
C THR A 232 -42.55 3.46 -5.51
N GLU A 233 -42.43 4.43 -6.41
CA GLU A 233 -41.24 5.27 -6.55
C GLU A 233 -40.93 6.07 -5.28
N VAL A 234 -41.94 6.71 -4.68
CA VAL A 234 -41.75 7.48 -3.45
C VAL A 234 -41.46 6.57 -2.26
N TYR A 235 -42.08 5.39 -2.20
CA TYR A 235 -41.77 4.39 -1.19
C TYR A 235 -40.30 3.95 -1.28
N GLU A 236 -39.81 3.67 -2.49
CA GLU A 236 -38.41 3.27 -2.73
C GLU A 236 -37.43 4.40 -2.37
N ASP A 237 -37.72 5.65 -2.75
CA ASP A 237 -36.92 6.81 -2.38
C ASP A 237 -36.86 7.01 -0.85
N VAL A 238 -38.01 6.89 -0.19
CA VAL A 238 -38.13 7.06 1.26
C VAL A 238 -37.42 5.93 2.02
N MET A 239 -37.55 4.68 1.55
CA MET A 239 -36.90 3.53 2.19
C MET A 239 -35.39 3.46 1.92
N SER A 240 -34.91 4.06 0.83
CA SER A 240 -33.48 4.18 0.52
C SER A 240 -32.82 5.43 1.11
N ALA A 241 -33.62 6.36 1.64
CA ALA A 241 -33.11 7.60 2.25
C ALA A 241 -32.19 7.32 3.44
N ARG A 242 -31.18 8.18 3.59
CA ARG A 242 -30.20 8.13 4.69
C ARG A 242 -30.14 9.47 5.42
N THR A 243 -29.82 9.43 6.71
CA THR A 243 -29.51 10.62 7.51
C THR A 243 -28.18 11.23 7.06
N GLY A 244 -27.86 12.43 7.56
CA GLY A 244 -26.54 13.06 7.31
C GLY A 244 -25.34 12.25 7.83
N SER A 245 -25.57 11.28 8.72
CA SER A 245 -24.53 10.36 9.20
C SER A 245 -24.40 9.09 8.36
N GLY A 246 -25.18 8.92 7.29
CA GLY A 246 -25.19 7.73 6.44
C GLY A 246 -26.03 6.57 6.95
N LYS A 247 -26.71 6.70 8.09
CA LYS A 247 -27.64 5.70 8.64
C LYS A 247 -28.93 5.68 7.83
N ALA A 248 -29.51 4.51 7.53
CA ALA A 248 -30.82 4.46 6.88
C ALA A 248 -31.88 5.23 7.71
N LEU A 249 -32.67 6.07 7.04
CA LEU A 249 -33.58 7.03 7.68
C LEU A 249 -34.58 6.33 8.61
N PHE A 250 -35.15 5.20 8.16
CA PHE A 250 -36.08 4.39 8.95
C PHE A 250 -35.44 3.54 10.05
N ASN A 251 -34.11 3.58 10.17
CA ASN A 251 -33.41 3.01 11.31
C ASN A 251 -33.10 4.07 12.39
N SER A 252 -33.51 5.33 12.20
CA SER A 252 -33.38 6.39 13.20
C SER A 252 -34.62 6.45 14.11
N PRO A 253 -34.47 6.20 15.43
CA PRO A 253 -35.58 6.31 16.38
C PRO A 253 -36.01 7.76 16.64
N GLU A 254 -35.24 8.75 16.19
CA GLU A 254 -35.61 10.17 16.26
C GLU A 254 -36.52 10.58 15.10
N PHE A 255 -36.39 9.87 13.97
CA PHE A 255 -37.25 10.07 12.81
C PHE A 255 -38.60 9.35 12.96
N LEU A 256 -38.59 8.14 13.53
CA LEU A 256 -39.78 7.33 13.83
C LEU A 256 -40.47 7.73 15.13
#